data_AF-A0A972TXZ0-F1
#
_entry.id   AF-A0A972TXZ0-F1
#
_cell.length_a   1.000
_cell.length_b   1.000
_cell.length_c   1.000
_cell.angle_alpha   90.00
_cell.angle_beta   90.00
_cell.angle_gamma   90.00
#
_symmetry.space_group_name_H-M   'P 1'
#
loop_
_entity.id
_entity.type
_entity.pdbx_description
1 polymer ?
#
loop_
_entity_poly.entity_id
_entity_poly.type
_entity_poly.pdbx_seq_one_letter_code
_entity_poly.pdbx_strand_id
1 'polypeptide(L)'
;LLRGSSLNSPDPPSDLLPFADFRLAFTDANAIALKHQLGTRTHPIVNTSMIGAFARLLEMPPMTAVAEAIREEVPVSAEANIGAARDAYNGVQLIGMIEGKNVS
;
A
#
# COMPACT_ATOMS: atom_id res chain seq x y z
N LEU A 1 -4.06 18.14 9.22
CA LEU A 1 -3.36 17.01 8.57
C LEU A 1 -4.38 16.09 7.96
N LEU A 2 -4.22 15.72 6.70
CA LEU A 2 -5.09 14.73 6.08
C LEU A 2 -4.73 13.33 6.60
N ARG A 3 -5.72 12.54 7.02
CA ARG A 3 -5.52 11.19 7.55
C ARG A 3 -5.70 10.17 6.43
N GLY A 4 -4.68 9.33 6.20
CA GLY A 4 -4.72 8.25 5.21
C GLY A 4 -4.63 6.89 5.90
N SER A 5 -5.38 5.91 5.42
CA SER A 5 -5.30 4.50 5.83
C SER A 5 -5.16 3.61 4.60
N SER A 6 -4.19 2.70 4.60
CA SER A 6 -3.97 1.72 3.53
C SER A 6 -4.02 0.31 4.10
N LEU A 7 -4.83 -0.55 3.51
CA LEU A 7 -5.06 -1.92 3.96
C LEU A 7 -4.44 -2.94 3.01
N ASN A 8 -3.81 -3.97 3.57
CA ASN A 8 -3.46 -5.17 2.82
C ASN A 8 -4.70 -6.08 2.76
N SER A 9 -5.41 -6.05 1.65
CA SER A 9 -6.59 -6.86 1.39
C SER A 9 -6.82 -6.96 -0.12
N PRO A 10 -7.20 -8.12 -0.66
CA PRO A 10 -7.60 -8.23 -2.06
C PRO A 10 -8.90 -7.49 -2.37
N ASP A 11 -9.77 -7.35 -1.36
CA ASP A 11 -11.10 -6.77 -1.47
C ASP A 11 -11.25 -5.56 -0.54
N PRO A 12 -12.17 -4.62 -0.84
CA PRO A 12 -12.48 -3.53 0.09
C PRO A 12 -13.02 -4.11 1.42
N PRO A 13 -12.75 -3.47 2.57
CA PRO A 13 -13.32 -3.91 3.84
C PRO A 13 -14.86 -3.82 3.79
N SER A 14 -15.53 -4.82 4.35
CA SER A 14 -16.99 -4.88 4.42
C SER A 14 -17.60 -3.85 5.35
N ASP A 15 -16.84 -3.40 6.35
CA ASP A 15 -17.21 -2.32 7.26
C ASP A 15 -16.21 -1.15 7.12
N LEU A 16 -16.74 0.02 6.77
CA LEU A 16 -15.98 1.25 6.57
C LEU A 16 -15.94 2.13 7.84
N LEU A 17 -16.77 1.84 8.85
CA LEU A 17 -16.84 2.61 10.10
C LEU A 17 -15.50 2.82 10.80
N PRO A 18 -14.62 1.80 10.91
CA PRO A 18 -13.32 1.97 11.57
C PRO A 18 -12.41 2.99 10.87
N PHE A 19 -12.72 3.34 9.62
CA PHE A 19 -11.96 4.25 8.78
C PHE A 19 -12.64 5.62 8.61
N ALA A 20 -13.67 5.93 9.41
CA ALA A 20 -14.33 7.22 9.41
C ALA A 20 -13.28 8.36 9.54
N ASP A 21 -13.41 9.37 8.67
CA ASP A 21 -12.51 10.51 8.56
C ASP A 21 -11.09 10.20 8.04
N PHE A 22 -10.88 9.02 7.46
CA PHE A 22 -9.66 8.68 6.71
C PHE A 22 -9.93 8.64 5.20
N ARG A 23 -8.92 9.03 4.41
CA ARG A 23 -8.81 8.59 3.02
C ARG A 23 -8.37 7.13 3.02
N LEU A 24 -9.21 6.24 2.51
CA LEU A 24 -9.00 4.81 2.55
C LEU A 24 -8.53 4.28 1.19
N ALA A 25 -7.58 3.35 1.25
CA ALA A 25 -7.13 2.57 0.11
C ALA A 25 -6.88 1.11 0.51
N PHE A 26 -6.91 0.21 -0.47
CA PHE A 26 -6.58 -1.20 -0.27
C PHE A 26 -5.79 -1.77 -1.46
N THR A 27 -4.98 -2.79 -1.20
CA THR A 27 -4.22 -3.53 -2.21
C THR A 27 -3.93 -4.95 -1.73
N ASP A 28 -3.86 -5.92 -2.63
CA ASP A 28 -3.37 -7.26 -2.31
C ASP A 28 -1.84 -7.27 -2.25
N ALA A 29 -1.28 -6.77 -1.15
CA ALA A 29 0.16 -6.70 -0.99
C ALA A 29 0.80 -8.09 -0.86
N ASN A 30 0.03 -9.10 -0.42
CA ASN A 30 0.49 -10.49 -0.37
C ASN A 30 0.75 -11.04 -1.77
N ALA A 31 -0.21 -10.89 -2.70
CA ALA A 31 -0.03 -11.33 -4.08
C ALA A 31 1.14 -10.60 -4.76
N ILE A 32 1.29 -9.30 -4.50
CA ILE A 32 2.41 -8.50 -5.02
C ILE A 32 3.75 -9.02 -4.47
N ALA A 33 3.86 -9.24 -3.15
CA ALA A 33 5.08 -9.77 -2.56
C ALA A 33 5.47 -11.12 -3.16
N LEU A 34 4.50 -12.03 -3.35
CA LEU A 34 4.75 -13.34 -3.97
C LEU A 34 5.18 -13.23 -5.43
N LYS A 35 4.58 -12.31 -6.21
CA LYS A 35 4.98 -12.04 -7.60
C LYS A 35 6.46 -11.62 -7.70
N HIS A 36 6.92 -10.81 -6.75
CA HIS A 36 8.30 -10.32 -6.69
C HIS A 36 9.24 -11.22 -5.86
N GLN A 37 8.80 -12.43 -5.48
CA GLN A 37 9.59 -13.40 -4.70
C GLN A 37 10.09 -12.84 -3.36
N LEU A 38 9.28 -11.99 -2.72
CA LEU A 38 9.56 -11.38 -1.42
C LEU A 38 8.89 -12.19 -0.30
N GLY A 39 9.70 -12.95 0.42
CA GLY A 39 9.21 -13.87 1.47
C GLY A 39 8.74 -15.20 0.90
N THR A 40 7.92 -15.92 1.66
CA THR A 40 7.38 -17.23 1.27
C THR A 40 5.87 -17.20 1.14
N ARG A 41 5.27 -18.25 0.57
CA ARG A 41 3.80 -18.37 0.48
C ARG A 41 3.08 -18.28 1.84
N THR A 42 3.75 -18.70 2.92
CA THR A 42 3.19 -18.62 4.28
C THR A 42 3.63 -17.37 5.03
N HIS A 43 4.69 -16.69 4.57
CA HIS A 43 5.24 -15.47 5.17
C HIS A 43 5.66 -14.47 4.08
N PRO A 44 4.71 -13.86 3.34
CA PRO A 44 5.01 -12.83 2.36
C PRO A 44 5.53 -11.55 3.04
N ILE A 45 6.52 -10.90 2.45
CA ILE A 45 7.09 -9.63 2.96
C ILE A 45 6.45 -8.47 2.20
N VAL A 46 5.49 -7.80 2.84
CA VAL A 46 4.61 -6.82 2.17
C VAL A 46 4.97 -5.36 2.37
N ASN A 47 6.00 -5.06 3.19
CA ASN A 47 6.27 -3.70 3.67
C ASN A 47 6.49 -2.69 2.52
N THR A 48 7.31 -3.03 1.53
CA THR A 48 7.64 -2.14 0.42
C THR A 48 6.45 -1.95 -0.53
N SER A 49 5.66 -3.00 -0.77
CA SER A 49 4.34 -2.88 -1.41
C SER A 49 3.45 -1.86 -0.69
N MET A 50 3.34 -1.97 0.64
CA MET A 50 2.50 -1.05 1.43
C MET A 50 3.00 0.40 1.39
N ILE A 51 4.32 0.63 1.37
CA ILE A 51 4.90 1.98 1.19
C ILE A 51 4.48 2.57 -0.17
N GLY A 52 4.53 1.78 -1.24
CA GLY A 52 4.09 2.22 -2.56
C GLY A 52 2.60 2.60 -2.60
N ALA A 53 1.74 1.74 -2.05
CA ALA A 53 0.31 2.01 -1.94
C ALA A 53 0.02 3.29 -1.13
N PHE A 54 0.72 3.47 -0.01
CA PHE A 54 0.55 4.63 0.85
C PHE A 54 1.03 5.92 0.20
N ALA A 55 2.16 5.89 -0.52
CA ALA A 55 2.66 7.03 -1.30
C ALA A 55 1.66 7.47 -2.38
N ARG A 56 0.97 6.52 -3.01
CA ARG A 56 -0.10 6.83 -3.97
C ARG A 56 -1.31 7.47 -3.29
N LEU A 57 -1.76 6.92 -2.15
CA LEU A 57 -2.89 7.45 -1.37
C LEU A 57 -2.65 8.87 -0.87
N LEU A 58 -1.44 9.17 -0.41
CA LEU A 58 -1.08 10.50 0.07
C LEU A 58 -0.70 11.47 -1.05
N GLU A 59 -0.51 10.97 -2.27
CA GLU A 59 0.07 11.70 -3.41
C GLU A 59 1.48 12.23 -3.12
N MET A 60 2.15 11.67 -2.11
CA MET A 60 3.51 12.00 -1.71
C MET A 60 4.12 10.88 -0.83
N PRO A 61 5.45 10.68 -0.86
CA PRO A 61 6.40 11.23 -1.83
C PRO A 61 6.18 10.64 -3.24
N PRO A 62 6.76 11.20 -4.31
CA PRO A 62 6.67 10.59 -5.64
C PRO A 62 7.32 9.20 -5.65
N MET A 63 6.82 8.30 -6.51
CA MET A 63 7.31 6.91 -6.57
C MET A 63 8.82 6.81 -6.87
N THR A 64 9.41 7.80 -7.56
CA THR A 64 10.87 7.86 -7.77
C THR A 64 11.63 8.03 -6.46
N ALA A 65 11.17 8.89 -5.56
CA ALA A 65 11.79 9.07 -4.25
C ALA A 65 11.62 7.82 -3.37
N VAL A 66 10.47 7.14 -3.47
CA VAL A 66 10.28 5.83 -2.81
C VAL A 66 11.30 4.81 -3.32
N ALA A 67 11.53 4.75 -4.64
CA ALA A 67 12.47 3.81 -5.23
C ALA A 67 13.93 4.07 -4.79
N GLU A 68 14.36 5.34 -4.72
CA GLU A 68 15.69 5.68 -4.21
C GLU A 68 15.85 5.31 -2.74
N ALA A 69 14.87 5.65 -1.88
CA ALA A 69 14.92 5.28 -0.47
C ALA A 69 14.99 3.76 -0.25
N ILE A 70 14.25 2.97 -1.04
CA ILE A 70 14.33 1.50 -0.97
C ILE A 70 15.72 1.02 -1.37
N ARG A 71 16.33 1.61 -2.40
CA ARG A 71 17.67 1.22 -2.86
C ARG A 71 18.74 1.46 -1.81
N GLU A 72 18.60 2.53 -1.03
CA GLU A 72 19.51 2.90 0.06
C GLU A 72 19.31 2.03 1.30
N GLU A 73 18.06 1.86 1.75
CA GLU A 73 17.73 1.24 3.05
C GLU A 73 17.51 -0.27 2.97
N VAL A 74 17.15 -0.81 1.80
CA VAL A 74 16.86 -2.23 1.58
C VAL A 74 17.72 -2.77 0.43
N PRO A 75 19.05 -2.85 0.61
CA PRO A 75 19.97 -3.23 -0.47
C PRO A 75 19.79 -4.69 -0.92
N VAL A 76 19.31 -5.57 -0.03
CA VAL A 76 19.00 -6.96 -0.36
C VAL A 76 17.71 -7.01 -1.18
N SER A 77 17.79 -7.57 -2.39
CA SER A 77 16.66 -7.66 -3.32
C SER A 77 16.02 -6.29 -3.63
N ALA A 78 16.84 -5.23 -3.72
CA ALA A 78 16.37 -3.85 -3.92
C ALA A 78 15.41 -3.73 -5.10
N GLU A 79 15.76 -4.28 -6.26
CA GLU A 79 14.92 -4.19 -7.47
C GLU A 79 13.58 -4.93 -7.34
N ALA A 80 13.54 -6.06 -6.61
CA ALA A 80 12.30 -6.74 -6.30
C ALA A 80 11.41 -5.92 -5.35
N ASN A 81 12.01 -5.28 -4.34
CA ASN A 81 11.32 -4.38 -3.42
C ASN A 81 10.79 -3.11 -4.13
N ILE A 82 11.59 -2.52 -5.03
CA ILE A 82 11.18 -1.39 -5.86
C ILE A 82 10.03 -1.80 -6.80
N GLY A 83 10.13 -2.99 -7.41
CA GLY A 83 9.08 -3.56 -8.25
C GLY A 83 7.77 -3.75 -7.48
N ALA A 84 7.84 -4.32 -6.27
CA ALA A 84 6.69 -4.52 -5.40
C ALA A 84 6.04 -3.19 -4.98
N ALA A 85 6.83 -2.21 -4.56
CA ALA A 85 6.35 -0.88 -4.24
C ALA A 85 5.70 -0.20 -5.45
N ARG A 86 6.29 -0.32 -6.64
CA ARG A 86 5.76 0.28 -7.88
C ARG A 86 4.46 -0.38 -8.32
N ASP A 87 4.37 -1.70 -8.26
CA ASP A 87 3.14 -2.43 -8.58
C ASP A 87 2.01 -2.03 -7.63
N ALA A 88 2.30 -1.90 -6.33
CA ALA A 88 1.31 -1.42 -5.36
C ALA A 88 0.93 0.05 -5.59
N TYR A 89 1.89 0.93 -5.88
CA TYR A 89 1.63 2.35 -6.20
C TYR A 89 0.68 2.50 -7.40
N ASN A 90 0.85 1.66 -8.43
CA ASN A 90 0.03 1.69 -9.63
C ASN A 90 -1.31 0.97 -9.47
N GLY A 91 -1.35 -0.10 -8.68
CA GLY A 91 -2.49 -1.00 -8.57
C GLY A 91 -3.41 -0.75 -7.37
N VAL A 92 -2.99 0.05 -6.39
CA VAL A 92 -3.78 0.34 -5.20
C VAL A 92 -5.14 0.94 -5.57
N GLN A 93 -6.19 0.42 -4.95
CA GLN A 93 -7.55 0.88 -5.12
C GLN A 93 -7.84 1.98 -4.12
N LEU A 94 -8.19 3.17 -4.61
CA LEU A 94 -8.54 4.33 -3.78
C LEU A 94 -10.06 4.35 -3.58
N ILE A 95 -10.52 4.18 -2.34
CA ILE A 95 -11.93 4.38 -1.98
C ILE A 95 -12.22 5.87 -1.81
N GLY A 96 -11.24 6.63 -1.30
CA GLY A 96 -11.38 8.06 -1.03
C GLY A 96 -11.73 8.34 0.42
N MET A 97 -12.25 9.54 0.68
CA MET A 97 -12.60 9.97 2.04
C MET A 97 -13.83 9.21 2.53
N ILE A 98 -13.71 8.53 3.68
CA ILE A 98 -14.86 7.89 4.33
C ILE A 98 -15.56 8.94 5.18
N GLU A 99 -16.76 9.32 4.77
CA GLU A 99 -17.59 10.28 5.50
C GLU A 99 -18.13 9.64 6.80
N GLY A 100 -17.81 10.21 7.96
CA GLY A 100 -18.35 9.76 9.25
C GLY A 100 -19.86 10.00 9.43
N LYS A 101 -20.55 10.56 8.43
CA LYS A 101 -21.97 10.93 8.47
C LYS A 101 -22.81 10.10 7.49
N ASN A 102 -22.79 8.78 7.59
CA ASN A 102 -23.85 7.91 7.03
C ASN A 102 -23.89 6.55 7.75
N VAL A 103 -23.68 6.57 9.07
CA VAL A 103 -24.05 5.43 9.92
C VAL A 103 -25.00 5.96 10.98
N SER A 104 -26.25 6.03 10.57
CA SER A 104 -27.43 6.14 11.44
C SER A 104 -28.22 4.85 11.30
#